data_AF-A0A942BRC4-F1
#
_entry.id   AF-A0A942BRC4-F1
#
_cell.length_a   1.000
_cell.length_b   1.000
_cell.length_c   1.000
_cell.angle_alpha   90.00
_cell.angle_beta   90.00
_cell.angle_gamma   90.00
#
_symmetry.space_group_name_H-M   'P 1'
#
loop_
_entity.id
_entity.type
_entity.pdbx_description
1 polymer ?
#
loop_
_entity_poly.entity_id
_entity_poly.type
_entity_poly.pdbx_seq_one_letter_code
_entity_poly.pdbx_strand_id
1 'polypeptide(L)'
;MPLDPLEQRTDPQEALEEFWGVAFPILARQERERASAILEAWVAAWKGKQRVVNLTRSNHGAFLHFAQFMDGAWVQAFTFIASRKEGVSLRGPDPDRLRRAHKLRRHRVDSGPLDKLYEAWSAHPEARDAGHAVEFFIHETPDETWEACLTETLQCLGS
;
A
#
# COMPACT_ATOMS: atom_id res chain seq x y z
N MET A 1 3.40 -15.02 16.98
CA MET A 1 4.27 -13.84 16.94
C MET A 1 3.96 -13.10 15.65
N PRO A 2 3.91 -11.75 15.57
CA PRO A 2 3.93 -11.13 14.26
C PRO A 2 5.30 -11.46 13.65
N LEU A 3 5.29 -12.13 12.51
CA LEU A 3 6.50 -12.52 11.79
C LEU A 3 7.28 -11.26 11.45
N ASP A 4 8.60 -11.30 11.65
CA ASP A 4 9.48 -10.24 11.17
C ASP A 4 9.36 -10.19 9.64
N PRO A 5 8.94 -9.06 9.04
CA PRO A 5 8.87 -8.92 7.58
C PRO A 5 10.20 -9.18 6.87
N LEU A 6 11.31 -9.20 7.60
CA LEU A 6 12.62 -9.64 7.09
C LEU A 6 12.71 -11.14 6.83
N GLU A 7 11.92 -11.98 7.49
CA GLU A 7 11.91 -13.44 7.30
C GLU A 7 11.10 -13.88 6.05
N GLN A 8 10.39 -12.94 5.41
CA GLN A 8 9.60 -13.17 4.18
C GLN A 8 9.88 -12.10 3.13
N ARG A 9 11.15 -11.79 2.88
CA ARG A 9 11.52 -10.96 1.72
C ARG A 9 11.32 -11.77 0.44
N THR A 10 10.09 -11.77 -0.06
CA THR A 10 9.82 -12.13 -1.45
C THR A 10 10.43 -11.04 -2.33
N ASP A 11 10.98 -11.42 -3.49
CA ASP A 11 11.39 -10.43 -4.47
C ASP A 11 10.16 -9.54 -4.79
N PRO A 12 10.25 -8.20 -4.68
CA PRO A 12 9.14 -7.32 -5.00
C PRO A 12 8.52 -7.60 -6.37
N GLN A 13 9.33 -8.06 -7.33
CA GLN A 13 8.85 -8.43 -8.65
C GLN A 13 8.04 -9.73 -8.64
N GLU A 14 8.48 -10.74 -7.89
CA GLU A 14 7.74 -12.00 -7.72
C GLU A 14 6.40 -11.76 -6.99
N ALA A 15 6.39 -10.91 -5.96
CA ALA A 15 5.17 -10.50 -5.27
C ALA A 15 4.19 -9.77 -6.21
N LEU A 16 4.70 -8.93 -7.11
CA LEU A 16 3.91 -8.23 -8.12
C LEU A 16 3.34 -9.20 -9.16
N GLU A 17 4.13 -10.15 -9.65
CA GLU A 17 3.68 -11.18 -10.60
C GLU A 17 2.57 -12.05 -10.01
N GLU A 18 2.72 -12.50 -8.76
CA GLU A 18 1.67 -13.27 -8.10
C GLU A 18 0.40 -12.42 -7.87
N PHE A 19 0.54 -11.14 -7.55
CA PHE A 19 -0.59 -10.21 -7.45
C PHE A 19 -1.36 -10.11 -8.79
N TRP A 20 -0.66 -10.06 -9.92
CA TRP A 20 -1.28 -10.04 -11.25
C TRP A 20 -2.12 -11.27 -11.57
N GLY A 21 -1.73 -12.44 -11.05
CA GLY A 21 -2.52 -13.66 -11.15
C GLY A 21 -3.94 -13.52 -10.58
N VAL A 22 -4.15 -12.59 -9.63
CA VAL A 22 -5.46 -12.31 -9.04
C VAL A 22 -6.12 -11.05 -9.62
N ALA A 23 -5.34 -9.99 -9.88
CA ALA A 23 -5.86 -8.70 -10.33
C ALA A 23 -6.32 -8.70 -11.80
N PHE A 24 -5.60 -9.33 -12.74
CA PHE A 24 -5.96 -9.29 -14.16
C PHE A 24 -7.30 -9.93 -14.51
N PRO A 25 -7.73 -11.03 -13.86
CA PRO A 25 -9.09 -11.55 -14.03
C PRO A 25 -10.19 -10.60 -13.56
N ILE A 26 -9.88 -9.64 -12.68
CA ILE A 26 -10.84 -8.67 -12.11
C ILE A 26 -10.91 -7.41 -12.96
N LEU A 27 -9.76 -6.93 -13.45
CA LEU A 27 -9.65 -5.72 -14.27
C LEU A 27 -10.21 -5.91 -15.67
N ALA A 28 -10.87 -4.87 -16.18
CA ALA A 28 -11.25 -4.81 -17.58
C ALA A 28 -10.00 -4.82 -18.46
N ARG A 29 -10.10 -5.37 -19.67
CA ARG A 29 -8.94 -5.56 -20.56
C ARG A 29 -8.18 -4.26 -20.82
N GLN A 30 -8.92 -3.16 -21.01
CA GLN A 30 -8.38 -1.83 -21.24
C GLN A 30 -7.70 -1.20 -20.02
N GLU A 31 -7.95 -1.70 -18.81
CA GLU A 31 -7.39 -1.17 -17.56
C GLU A 31 -6.10 -1.89 -17.16
N ARG A 32 -5.82 -3.07 -17.72
CA ARG A 32 -4.69 -3.92 -17.32
C ARG A 32 -3.35 -3.23 -17.55
N GLU A 33 -3.15 -2.66 -18.73
CA GLU A 33 -1.91 -1.97 -19.09
C GLU A 33 -1.67 -0.77 -18.17
N ARG A 34 -2.74 0.01 -17.91
CA ARG A 34 -2.71 1.15 -17.01
C ARG A 34 -2.40 0.73 -15.57
N ALA A 35 -3.06 -0.30 -15.06
CA ALA A 35 -2.81 -0.82 -13.71
C ALA A 35 -1.38 -1.36 -13.58
N SER A 36 -0.87 -2.05 -14.61
CA SER A 36 0.53 -2.50 -14.66
C SER A 36 1.50 -1.34 -14.56
N ALA A 37 1.33 -0.30 -15.39
CA ALA A 37 2.19 0.87 -15.36
C ALA A 37 2.21 1.56 -13.98
N ILE A 38 1.03 1.71 -13.35
CA ILE A 38 0.93 2.28 -11.99
C ILE A 38 1.70 1.41 -10.99
N LEU A 39 1.37 0.12 -10.86
CA LEU A 39 1.99 -0.70 -9.82
C LEU A 39 3.49 -0.95 -10.07
N GLU A 40 3.92 -1.07 -11.33
CA GLU A 40 5.34 -1.17 -11.67
C GLU A 40 6.10 0.09 -11.25
N ALA A 41 5.55 1.28 -11.50
CA ALA A 41 6.15 2.53 -11.05
C ALA A 41 6.27 2.59 -9.51
N TRP A 42 5.22 2.17 -8.79
CA TRP A 42 5.21 2.17 -7.33
C TRP A 42 6.21 1.15 -6.76
N VAL A 43 6.24 -0.09 -7.28
CA VAL A 43 7.23 -1.11 -6.87
C VAL A 43 8.65 -0.65 -7.20
N ALA A 44 8.87 -0.04 -8.37
CA ALA A 44 10.17 0.48 -8.76
C ALA A 44 10.66 1.63 -7.88
N ALA A 45 9.74 2.48 -7.40
CA ALA A 45 10.04 3.56 -6.46
C ALA A 45 10.21 3.06 -5.02
N TRP A 46 9.60 1.94 -4.65
CA TRP A 46 9.63 1.38 -3.30
C TRP A 46 10.86 0.51 -3.02
N LYS A 47 12.04 1.10 -3.16
CA LYS A 47 13.34 0.44 -2.93
C LYS A 47 14.07 1.02 -1.74
N GLY A 48 14.86 0.20 -1.05
CA GLY A 48 15.70 0.62 0.06
C GLY A 48 15.80 -0.43 1.16
N LYS A 49 16.76 -0.27 2.09
CA LYS A 49 16.96 -1.22 3.20
C LYS A 49 15.81 -1.22 4.22
N GLN A 50 15.05 -0.13 4.26
CA GLN A 50 13.92 0.08 5.16
C GLN A 50 12.57 -0.12 4.46
N ARG A 51 12.55 -0.67 3.24
CA ARG A 51 11.34 -0.86 2.45
C ARG A 51 11.20 -2.31 2.02
N VAL A 52 9.98 -2.81 2.09
CA VAL A 52 9.62 -4.16 1.68
C VAL A 52 8.29 -4.13 0.95
N VAL A 53 8.18 -4.92 -0.11
CA VAL A 53 6.92 -5.25 -0.79
C VAL A 53 6.63 -6.72 -0.54
N ASN A 54 5.48 -7.01 0.07
CA ASN A 54 5.08 -8.39 0.39
C ASN A 54 3.66 -8.64 -0.10
N LEU A 55 3.40 -9.85 -0.58
CA LEU A 55 2.05 -10.27 -0.95
C LEU A 55 1.45 -11.16 0.13
N THR A 56 0.17 -10.94 0.46
CA THR A 56 -0.64 -11.94 1.16
C THR A 56 -1.90 -12.27 0.37
N ARG A 57 -2.41 -13.49 0.58
CA ARG A 57 -3.62 -13.97 -0.07
C ARG A 57 -4.59 -14.52 0.96
N SER A 58 -5.87 -14.28 0.72
CA SER A 58 -6.96 -14.90 1.48
C SER A 58 -8.14 -15.19 0.56
N ASN A 59 -9.19 -15.77 1.12
CA ASN A 59 -10.47 -15.95 0.42
C ASN A 59 -11.09 -14.62 -0.02
N HIS A 60 -10.66 -13.49 0.55
CA HIS A 60 -11.17 -12.15 0.22
C HIS A 60 -10.40 -11.46 -0.91
N GLY A 61 -9.24 -11.98 -1.33
CA GLY A 61 -8.44 -11.37 -2.39
C GLY A 61 -6.94 -11.50 -2.17
N ALA A 62 -6.20 -10.72 -2.95
CA ALA A 62 -4.75 -10.53 -2.85
C ALA A 62 -4.43 -9.13 -2.33
N PHE A 63 -3.38 -9.02 -1.51
CA PHE A 63 -3.00 -7.80 -0.82
C PHE A 63 -1.49 -7.59 -0.99
N LEU A 64 -1.12 -6.63 -1.84
CA LEU A 64 0.26 -6.24 -2.08
C LEU A 64 0.62 -5.11 -1.10
N HIS A 65 1.31 -5.49 -0.03
CA HIS A 65 1.66 -4.62 1.09
C HIS A 65 2.96 -3.89 0.84
N PHE A 66 2.94 -2.59 1.07
CA PHE A 66 4.11 -1.73 1.07
C PHE A 66 4.45 -1.41 2.52
N ALA A 67 5.53 -2.00 3.02
CA ALA A 67 5.98 -1.83 4.39
C ALA A 67 7.24 -0.97 4.46
N GLN A 68 7.32 -0.15 5.50
CA GLN A 68 8.46 0.71 5.84
C GLN A 68 8.93 0.41 7.26
N PHE A 69 10.23 0.35 7.47
CA PHE A 69 10.83 0.29 8.80
C PHE A 69 10.95 1.71 9.37
N MET A 70 10.26 1.98 10.47
CA MET A 70 10.19 3.27 11.14
C MET A 70 10.35 3.06 12.66
N ASP A 71 11.23 3.85 13.29
CA ASP A 71 11.46 3.85 14.75
C ASP A 71 11.63 2.46 15.38
N GLY A 72 12.37 1.59 14.71
CA GLY A 72 12.67 0.24 15.20
C GLY A 72 11.58 -0.79 14.95
N ALA A 73 10.51 -0.45 14.21
CA ALA A 73 9.43 -1.36 13.88
C ALA A 73 9.08 -1.33 12.38
N TRP A 74 8.64 -2.47 11.86
CA TRP A 74 8.04 -2.53 10.53
C TRP A 74 6.58 -2.12 10.58
N VAL A 75 6.20 -1.22 9.67
CA VAL A 75 4.86 -0.67 9.55
C VAL A 75 4.36 -0.89 8.13
N GLN A 76 3.11 -1.33 8.00
CA GLN A 76 2.41 -1.37 6.73
C GLN A 76 1.96 0.06 6.39
N ALA A 77 2.62 0.69 5.42
CA ALA A 77 2.36 2.07 5.03
C ALA A 77 1.08 2.18 4.19
N PHE A 78 0.90 1.31 3.21
CA PHE A 78 -0.30 1.24 2.37
C PHE A 78 -0.37 -0.12 1.66
N THR A 79 -1.45 -0.41 0.95
CA THR A 79 -1.66 -1.72 0.32
C THR A 79 -2.53 -1.63 -0.92
N PHE A 80 -2.04 -2.20 -2.02
CA PHE A 80 -2.88 -2.50 -3.17
C PHE A 80 -3.67 -3.78 -2.92
N ILE A 81 -4.96 -3.74 -3.21
CA ILE A 81 -5.91 -4.80 -2.95
C ILE A 81 -6.51 -5.22 -4.28
N ALA A 82 -6.58 -6.52 -4.54
CA ALA A 82 -7.34 -7.09 -5.64
C ALA A 82 -8.39 -8.04 -5.06
N SER A 83 -9.67 -7.66 -5.15
CA SER A 83 -10.80 -8.47 -4.69
C SER A 83 -11.89 -8.53 -5.75
N ARG A 84 -12.59 -9.67 -5.83
CA ARG A 84 -13.70 -9.82 -6.80
C ARG A 84 -14.88 -8.90 -6.51
N LYS A 85 -15.05 -8.47 -5.26
CA LYS A 85 -16.18 -7.65 -4.81
C LYS A 85 -15.96 -6.17 -5.08
N GLU A 86 -14.78 -5.67 -4.71
CA GLU A 86 -14.46 -4.24 -4.73
C GLU A 86 -13.59 -3.83 -5.95
N GLY A 87 -13.05 -4.81 -6.69
CA GLY A 87 -12.14 -4.54 -7.81
C GLY A 87 -10.69 -4.43 -7.35
N VAL A 88 -9.92 -3.60 -8.04
CA VAL A 88 -8.54 -3.26 -7.66
C VAL A 88 -8.49 -1.85 -7.08
N SER A 89 -7.97 -1.73 -5.88
CA SER A 89 -7.88 -0.49 -5.12
C SER A 89 -6.54 -0.34 -4.41
N LEU A 90 -6.23 0.87 -3.98
CA LEU A 90 -5.15 1.19 -3.06
C LEU A 90 -5.76 1.69 -1.78
N ARG A 91 -5.48 1.00 -0.68
CA ARG A 91 -5.82 1.46 0.66
C ARG A 91 -4.61 2.13 1.29
N GLY A 92 -4.80 3.38 1.70
CA GLY A 92 -3.77 4.23 2.27
C GLY A 92 -3.41 3.92 3.71
N PRO A 93 -2.54 4.78 4.29
CA PRO A 93 -2.10 4.62 5.67
C PRO A 93 -3.27 4.61 6.63
N ASP A 94 -3.24 3.65 7.56
CA ASP A 94 -4.14 3.55 8.69
C ASP A 94 -3.37 3.99 9.95
N PRO A 95 -3.41 5.29 10.31
CA PRO A 95 -2.70 5.81 11.48
C PRO A 95 -3.20 5.18 12.80
N ASP A 96 -4.42 4.65 12.83
CA ASP A 96 -5.00 3.99 14.01
C ASP A 96 -4.49 2.57 14.22
N ARG A 97 -4.08 1.87 13.16
CA ARG A 97 -3.51 0.52 13.27
C ARG A 97 -2.21 0.49 14.08
N LEU A 98 -1.42 1.57 14.00
CA LEU A 98 -0.26 1.79 14.86
C LEU A 98 -0.66 2.11 16.30
N ARG A 99 -1.72 2.91 16.49
CA ARG A 99 -2.23 3.27 17.83
C ARG A 99 -2.84 2.08 18.58
N ARG A 100 -3.47 1.12 17.88
CA ARG A 100 -4.15 -0.05 18.48
C ARG A 100 -3.25 -1.26 18.69
N ALA A 101 -1.99 -1.23 18.26
CA ALA A 101 -1.06 -2.31 18.52
C ALA A 101 -0.66 -2.32 20.02
N HIS A 102 -1.50 -2.93 20.87
CA HIS A 102 -1.17 -3.27 22.26
C HIS A 102 0.17 -4.05 22.39
N LYS A 103 0.67 -4.60 21.27
CA LYS A 103 1.96 -5.28 21.14
C LYS A 103 3.18 -4.36 20.97
N LEU A 104 3.00 -3.06 20.69
CA LEU A 104 4.09 -2.07 20.51
C LEU A 104 4.35 -1.22 21.76
N ARG A 105 3.84 -1.62 22.93
CA ARG A 105 3.99 -0.89 24.22
C ARG A 105 5.44 -0.55 24.62
N ARG A 106 6.46 -1.17 23.99
CA ARG A 106 7.89 -0.91 24.23
C ARG A 106 8.54 0.04 23.21
N HIS A 107 7.94 0.23 22.03
CA HIS A 107 8.46 1.10 20.96
C HIS A 107 7.29 1.84 20.31
N ARG A 108 7.02 3.05 20.81
CA ARG A 108 6.00 3.92 20.22
C ARG A 108 6.57 4.46 18.90
N VAL A 109 6.09 3.92 17.78
CA VAL A 109 6.43 4.42 16.45
C VAL A 109 5.88 5.85 16.33
N ASP A 110 6.67 6.78 15.81
CA ASP A 110 6.21 8.10 15.41
C ASP A 110 5.25 7.95 14.23
N SER A 111 3.97 8.20 14.46
CA SER A 111 2.94 8.17 13.41
C SER A 111 2.97 9.41 12.54
N GLY A 112 3.71 10.47 12.91
CA GLY A 112 3.70 11.76 12.23
C GLY A 112 3.86 11.69 10.70
N PRO A 113 4.80 10.91 10.15
CA PRO A 113 4.93 10.73 8.70
C PRO A 113 3.70 10.10 8.04
N LEU A 114 3.05 9.14 8.70
CA LEU A 114 1.87 8.44 8.19
C LEU A 114 0.59 9.25 8.38
N ASP A 115 0.49 10.01 9.47
CA ASP A 115 -0.59 10.98 9.69
C ASP A 115 -0.56 12.06 8.58
N LYS A 116 0.62 12.60 8.26
CA LYS A 116 0.80 13.56 7.15
C LYS A 116 0.43 12.96 5.80
N LEU A 117 0.84 11.71 5.55
CA LEU A 117 0.50 11.02 4.30
C LEU A 117 -1.02 10.79 4.19
N TYR A 118 -1.66 10.38 5.30
CA TYR A 118 -3.11 10.24 5.36
C TYR A 118 -3.82 11.56 5.07
N GLU A 119 -3.38 12.66 5.68
CA GLU A 119 -3.94 14.00 5.43
C GLU A 119 -3.77 14.43 3.97
N ALA A 120 -2.57 14.23 3.40
CA ALA A 120 -2.29 14.54 2.00
C ALA A 120 -3.20 13.76 1.05
N TRP A 121 -3.30 12.45 1.26
CA TRP A 121 -4.13 11.60 0.42
C TRP A 121 -5.62 11.91 0.57
N SER A 122 -6.07 12.24 1.78
CA SER A 122 -7.47 12.62 2.06
C SER A 122 -7.89 13.92 1.37
N ALA A 123 -6.94 14.73 0.91
CA ALA A 123 -7.22 15.97 0.20
C ALA A 123 -7.54 15.75 -1.29
N HIS A 124 -7.23 14.59 -1.86
CA HIS A 124 -7.57 14.27 -3.25
C HIS A 124 -9.07 14.03 -3.41
N PRO A 125 -9.72 14.59 -4.45
CA PRO A 125 -11.16 14.45 -4.63
C PRO A 125 -11.61 13.01 -4.89
N GLU A 126 -10.71 12.14 -5.36
CA GLU A 126 -10.96 10.72 -5.60
C GLU A 126 -10.81 9.86 -4.34
N ALA A 127 -10.29 10.42 -3.24
CA ALA A 127 -10.10 9.70 -1.99
C ALA A 127 -11.46 9.33 -1.38
N ARG A 128 -11.70 8.03 -1.20
CA ARG A 128 -12.88 7.52 -0.52
C ARG A 128 -12.58 7.18 0.94
N ASP A 129 -13.51 7.51 1.84
CA ASP A 129 -13.41 7.09 3.23
C ASP A 129 -13.46 5.57 3.34
N ALA A 130 -12.44 4.99 3.98
CA ALA A 130 -12.31 3.57 4.28
C ALA A 130 -12.10 3.35 5.79
N GLY A 131 -12.85 4.10 6.61
CA GLY A 131 -12.91 3.99 8.06
C GLY A 131 -11.81 4.80 8.75
N HIS A 132 -10.62 4.22 8.86
CA HIS A 132 -9.43 4.91 9.41
C HIS A 132 -8.35 5.12 8.35
N ALA A 133 -8.70 4.96 7.09
CA ALA A 133 -7.81 5.12 5.94
C ALA A 133 -8.61 5.73 4.79
N VAL A 134 -7.92 6.08 3.71
CA VAL A 134 -8.55 6.42 2.43
C VAL A 134 -8.29 5.35 1.39
N GLU A 135 -9.17 5.25 0.41
CA GLU A 135 -9.08 4.26 -0.67
C GLU A 135 -9.24 4.92 -2.04
N PHE A 136 -8.43 4.47 -3.00
CA PHE A 136 -8.45 4.88 -4.40
C PHE A 136 -8.69 3.67 -5.28
N PHE A 137 -9.57 3.79 -6.27
CA PHE A 137 -9.93 2.69 -7.16
C PHE A 137 -9.32 2.89 -8.54
N ILE A 138 -8.74 1.83 -9.09
CA ILE A 138 -8.07 1.89 -10.40
C ILE A 138 -9.00 2.45 -11.47
N HIS A 139 -10.26 2.03 -11.52
CA HIS A 139 -11.19 2.42 -12.58
C HIS A 139 -11.70 3.87 -12.51
N GLU A 140 -11.42 4.60 -11.43
CA GLU A 140 -12.01 5.93 -11.18
C GLU A 140 -10.94 7.01 -10.97
N THR A 141 -9.82 6.64 -10.35
CA THR A 141 -8.77 7.59 -9.97
C THR A 141 -7.90 7.89 -11.18
N PRO A 142 -7.71 9.16 -11.58
CA PRO A 142 -6.93 9.52 -12.77
C PRO A 142 -5.42 9.40 -12.52
N ASP A 143 -4.63 9.32 -13.59
CA ASP A 143 -3.19 9.04 -13.53
C ASP A 143 -2.40 10.08 -12.74
N GLU A 144 -2.76 11.35 -12.87
CA GLU A 144 -2.16 12.45 -12.12
C GLU A 144 -2.29 12.27 -10.60
N THR A 145 -3.39 11.67 -10.13
CA THR A 145 -3.59 11.41 -8.70
C THR A 145 -2.72 10.26 -8.23
N TRP A 146 -2.51 9.23 -9.05
CA TRP A 146 -1.59 8.13 -8.72
C TRP A 146 -0.14 8.62 -8.64
N GLU A 147 0.27 9.50 -9.55
CA GLU A 147 1.59 10.12 -9.55
C GLU A 147 1.79 11.06 -8.34
N ALA A 148 0.77 11.86 -8.00
CA ALA A 148 0.78 12.72 -6.82
C ALA A 148 0.89 11.89 -5.54
N CYS A 149 0.05 10.87 -5.36
CA CYS A 149 0.07 9.99 -4.21
C CYS A 149 1.44 9.29 -4.03
N LEU A 150 2.07 8.84 -5.12
CA LEU A 150 3.42 8.27 -5.07
C LEU A 150 4.45 9.31 -4.62
N THR A 151 4.38 10.52 -5.18
CA THR A 151 5.29 11.62 -4.82
C THR A 151 5.14 12.00 -3.34
N GLU A 152 3.91 12.18 -2.87
CA GLU A 152 3.58 12.48 -1.46
C GLU A 152 4.09 11.40 -0.52
N THR A 153 3.98 10.13 -0.92
CA THR A 153 4.52 9.00 -0.17
C THR A 153 6.03 9.12 0.03
N LEU A 154 6.76 9.36 -1.06
CA LEU A 154 8.22 9.48 -1.02
C LEU A 154 8.66 10.70 -0.21
N GLN A 155 7.90 11.79 -0.24
CA GLN A 155 8.15 13.00 0.55
C GLN A 155 7.87 12.80 2.03
N CYS A 156 6.76 12.15 2.39
CA CYS A 156 6.34 11.99 3.78
C CYS A 156 7.16 10.91 4.50
N LEU A 157 7.39 9.77 3.85
CA LEU A 157 8.03 8.60 4.48
C LEU A 157 9.56 8.58 4.32
N GLY A 158 10.12 9.51 3.55
CA GLY A 158 11.54 9.59 3.23
C GLY A 158 11.98 8.51 2.23
N SER A 159 13.05 8.77 1.49
CA SER A 159 13.64 7.89 0.48
C SER A 159 14.46 6.74 1.08
#